data_AF-A0A0A7CNJ8-F1
#
_entry.id   AF-A0A0A7CNJ8-F1
#
_cell.length_a   1.000
_cell.length_b   1.000
_cell.length_c   1.000
_cell.angle_alpha   90.00
_cell.angle_beta   90.00
_cell.angle_gamma   90.00
#
_symmetry.space_group_name_H-M   'P 1'
#
loop_
_entity.id
_entity.type
_entity.pdbx_description
1 polymer ?
#
loop_
_entity_poly.entity_id
_entity_poly.type
_entity_poly.pdbx_seq_one_letter_code
_entity_poly.pdbx_strand_id
1 'polypeptide(L)'
;MAARALVLAAVAGAATAACPYSSITADYILVADSNCDARVAKTCSISPSTCVPQPLNYSDEYNAFDGIAGVGDMRKYPNEVMYDSIIRTIANATSMDLSKMQLPPSLNILYNGLQGSK
;
A
#
# COMPACT_ATOMS: atom_id res chain seq x y z
N MET A 1 -52.82 5.40 -24.41
CA MET A 1 -51.36 5.63 -24.46
C MET A 1 -50.73 5.05 -23.20
N ALA A 2 -50.05 3.91 -23.28
CA ALA A 2 -49.21 3.43 -22.16
C ALA A 2 -48.29 2.32 -22.66
N ALA A 3 -47.14 2.70 -23.24
CA ALA A 3 -46.10 1.75 -23.62
C ALA A 3 -44.92 1.89 -22.65
N ARG A 4 -44.99 1.09 -21.59
CA ARG A 4 -43.91 0.39 -20.87
C ARG A 4 -42.52 1.04 -20.94
N ALA A 5 -42.12 1.70 -19.84
CA ALA A 5 -40.74 2.06 -19.58
C ALA A 5 -39.88 0.79 -19.45
N LEU A 6 -38.96 0.61 -20.40
CA LEU A 6 -37.88 -0.36 -20.32
C LEU A 6 -36.90 0.11 -19.24
N VAL A 7 -36.96 -0.49 -18.06
CA VAL A 7 -35.94 -0.35 -17.03
C VAL A 7 -34.70 -1.09 -17.53
N LEU A 8 -33.74 -0.37 -18.12
CA LEU A 8 -32.40 -0.89 -18.34
C LEU A 8 -31.76 -1.10 -16.97
N ALA A 9 -31.74 -2.36 -16.52
CA ALA A 9 -30.90 -2.79 -15.42
C ALA A 9 -29.44 -2.62 -15.85
N ALA A 10 -28.82 -1.51 -15.44
CA ALA A 10 -27.39 -1.33 -15.52
C ALA A 10 -26.75 -2.37 -14.61
N VAL A 11 -26.27 -3.46 -15.21
CA VAL A 11 -25.35 -4.39 -14.56
C VAL A 11 -24.07 -3.59 -14.35
N ALA A 12 -23.98 -2.92 -13.20
CA ALA A 12 -22.75 -2.35 -12.70
C ALA A 12 -21.83 -3.53 -12.37
N GLY A 13 -21.19 -4.07 -13.40
CA GLY A 13 -20.01 -4.92 -13.21
C GLY A 13 -19.02 -4.07 -12.44
N ALA A 14 -18.82 -4.38 -11.16
CA ALA A 14 -17.70 -3.87 -10.41
C ALA A 14 -16.46 -4.36 -11.16
N ALA A 15 -15.92 -3.51 -12.05
CA ALA A 15 -14.59 -3.71 -12.58
C ALA A 15 -13.70 -3.76 -11.34
N THR A 16 -13.22 -4.95 -11.00
CA THR A 16 -12.16 -5.10 -10.00
C THR A 16 -11.01 -4.27 -10.52
N ALA A 17 -10.82 -3.08 -9.97
CA ALA A 17 -9.74 -2.19 -10.39
C ALA A 17 -8.45 -3.00 -10.36
N ALA A 18 -7.76 -3.08 -11.51
CA ALA A 18 -6.50 -3.78 -11.59
C ALA A 18 -5.55 -3.22 -10.51
N CYS A 19 -4.85 -4.10 -9.79
CA CYS A 19 -4.00 -3.67 -8.70
C CYS A 19 -2.93 -2.70 -9.23
N PRO A 20 -2.83 -1.46 -8.72
CA PRO A 20 -1.90 -0.44 -9.24
C PRO A 20 -0.42 -0.81 -9.07
N TYR A 21 -0.15 -1.86 -8.31
CA TYR A 21 1.17 -2.38 -8.00
C TYR A 21 1.58 -3.56 -8.87
N SER A 22 0.80 -3.95 -9.88
CA SER A 22 1.04 -5.17 -10.67
C SER A 22 2.37 -5.20 -11.43
N SER A 23 3.07 -4.05 -11.54
CA SER A 23 4.41 -3.97 -12.11
C SER A 23 5.52 -4.36 -11.14
N ILE A 24 5.23 -4.47 -9.84
CA ILE A 24 6.19 -4.88 -8.81
C ILE A 24 6.27 -6.41 -8.81
N THR A 25 7.47 -6.95 -8.90
CA THR A 25 7.73 -8.41 -8.96
C THR A 25 7.94 -9.06 -7.60
N ALA A 26 7.77 -8.31 -6.52
CA ALA A 26 7.82 -8.80 -5.14
C ALA A 26 6.65 -9.73 -4.82
N ASP A 27 6.85 -10.70 -3.93
CA ASP A 27 5.75 -11.51 -3.39
C ASP A 27 4.75 -10.65 -2.61
N TYR A 28 5.28 -9.70 -1.82
CA TYR A 28 4.51 -8.82 -0.96
C TYR A 28 5.10 -7.42 -0.88
N ILE A 29 4.19 -6.45 -0.80
CA ILE A 29 4.53 -5.04 -0.61
C ILE A 29 3.80 -4.46 0.59
N LEU A 30 4.41 -3.47 1.22
CA LEU A 30 3.81 -2.70 2.30
C LEU A 30 3.05 -1.50 1.72
N VAL A 31 1.79 -1.33 2.15
CA VAL A 31 0.93 -0.19 1.77
C VAL A 31 0.14 0.33 2.96
N ALA A 32 -0.26 1.60 2.87
CA ALA A 32 -1.18 2.29 3.77
C ALA A 32 -2.29 2.98 2.97
N ASP A 33 -2.87 2.26 2.01
CA ASP A 33 -3.92 2.78 1.13
C ASP A 33 -5.28 2.12 1.40
N SER A 34 -6.25 2.32 0.51
CA SER A 34 -7.61 1.77 0.68
C SER A 34 -7.66 0.24 0.71
N ASN A 35 -6.61 -0.46 0.27
CA ASN A 35 -6.52 -1.92 0.39
C ASN A 35 -6.39 -2.36 1.86
N CYS A 36 -6.06 -1.45 2.77
CA CYS A 36 -6.00 -1.68 4.21
C CYS A 36 -7.25 -1.21 4.97
N ASP A 37 -8.25 -0.60 4.32
CA ASP A 37 -9.40 0.01 5.01
C ASP A 37 -10.23 -1.01 5.83
N ALA A 38 -10.23 -2.29 5.42
CA ALA A 38 -10.92 -3.38 6.13
C ALA A 38 -10.10 -3.97 7.29
N ARG A 39 -8.88 -3.48 7.54
CA ARG A 39 -7.99 -3.95 8.60
C ARG A 39 -8.07 -3.04 9.82
N VAL A 40 -7.74 -3.60 10.99
CA VAL A 40 -7.62 -2.83 12.23
C VAL A 40 -6.47 -1.83 12.12
N ALA A 41 -5.32 -2.27 11.59
CA ALA A 41 -4.22 -1.38 11.25
C ALA A 41 -4.45 -0.68 9.91
N LYS A 42 -4.02 0.58 9.83
CA LYS A 42 -3.99 1.38 8.60
C LYS A 42 -2.86 1.01 7.65
N THR A 43 -2.00 0.08 8.06
CA THR A 43 -0.96 -0.53 7.23
C THR A 43 -1.23 -2.00 7.03
N CYS A 44 -0.95 -2.48 5.83
CA CYS A 44 -1.09 -3.88 5.50
C CYS A 44 -0.10 -4.31 4.42
N SER A 45 0.16 -5.61 4.40
CA SER A 45 0.95 -6.26 3.36
C SER A 45 -0.02 -6.81 2.33
N ILE A 46 0.20 -6.51 1.06
CA ILE A 46 -0.66 -6.94 -0.04
C ILE A 46 0.17 -7.67 -1.10
N SER A 47 -0.49 -8.58 -1.83
CA SER A 47 0.07 -9.11 -3.08
C SER A 47 0.00 -8.03 -4.16
N PRO A 48 1.12 -7.62 -4.79
CA PRO A 48 1.13 -6.53 -5.76
C PRO A 48 0.35 -6.86 -7.05
N SER A 49 0.13 -8.13 -7.37
CA SER A 49 -0.64 -8.54 -8.55
C SER A 49 -2.16 -8.50 -8.31
N THR A 50 -2.61 -8.70 -7.07
CA THR A 50 -4.03 -8.90 -6.76
C THR A 50 -4.61 -7.88 -5.77
N CYS A 51 -3.76 -7.08 -5.12
CA CYS A 51 -4.11 -6.18 -4.02
C CYS A 51 -4.80 -6.87 -2.84
N VAL A 52 -4.71 -8.20 -2.77
CA VAL A 52 -5.29 -8.96 -1.67
C VAL A 52 -4.41 -8.78 -0.44
N PRO A 53 -4.95 -8.30 0.68
CA PRO A 53 -4.19 -8.17 1.91
C PRO A 53 -3.92 -9.53 2.53
N GLN A 54 -2.67 -9.75 2.91
CA GLN A 54 -2.23 -10.90 3.70
C GLN A 54 -2.97 -10.95 5.05
N PRO A 55 -3.11 -12.14 5.65
CA PRO A 55 -3.68 -12.32 6.98
C PRO A 55 -2.74 -11.85 8.11
N LEU A 56 -1.60 -11.22 7.78
CA LEU A 56 -0.73 -10.59 8.77
C LEU A 56 -1.46 -9.45 9.46
N ASN A 57 -1.60 -9.58 10.77
CA ASN A 57 -2.15 -8.52 11.62
C ASN A 57 -1.02 -7.58 12.02
N TYR A 58 -0.81 -6.53 11.21
CA TYR A 58 -0.11 -5.37 11.73
C TYR A 58 -1.00 -4.70 12.78
N SER A 59 -0.38 -4.05 13.75
CA SER A 59 -1.05 -3.04 14.58
C SER A 59 -0.54 -1.67 14.14
N ASP A 60 -1.29 -0.61 14.42
CA ASP A 60 -0.82 0.77 14.19
C ASP A 60 0.39 1.13 15.08
N GLU A 61 0.68 0.28 16.06
CA GLU A 61 1.83 0.34 16.97
C GLU A 61 2.96 -0.60 16.53
N TYR A 62 2.76 -1.42 15.49
CA TYR A 62 3.73 -2.40 15.02
C TYR A 62 4.64 -1.79 13.96
N ASN A 63 5.94 -1.91 14.17
CA ASN A 63 6.98 -1.20 13.43
C ASN A 63 8.04 -2.10 12.79
N ALA A 64 7.90 -3.42 12.89
CA ALA A 64 8.76 -4.35 12.19
C ALA A 64 8.01 -4.90 10.98
N PHE A 65 8.53 -4.63 9.79
CA PHE A 65 7.96 -5.12 8.54
C PHE A 65 8.91 -6.14 7.92
N ASP A 66 8.78 -7.40 8.34
CA ASP A 66 9.60 -8.49 7.80
C ASP A 66 8.99 -9.05 6.51
N GLY A 67 9.87 -9.54 5.62
CA GLY A 67 9.45 -10.22 4.39
C GLY A 67 8.81 -9.31 3.34
N ILE A 68 8.96 -7.98 3.47
CA ILE A 68 8.50 -7.02 2.47
C ILE A 68 9.59 -6.84 1.40
N ALA A 69 9.24 -7.02 0.14
CA ALA A 69 10.15 -6.82 -1.00
C ALA A 69 9.80 -5.60 -1.86
N GLY A 70 8.82 -4.79 -1.45
CA GLY A 70 8.53 -3.49 -2.06
C GLY A 70 7.64 -2.59 -1.21
N VAL A 71 7.59 -1.30 -1.53
CA VAL A 71 6.76 -0.31 -0.82
C VAL A 71 5.87 0.42 -1.83
N GLY A 72 4.58 0.46 -1.55
CA GLY A 72 3.59 1.17 -2.36
C GLY A 72 3.21 2.54 -1.77
N ASP A 73 1.92 2.86 -1.83
CA ASP A 73 1.41 4.12 -1.28
C ASP A 73 1.32 4.06 0.25
N MET A 74 2.09 4.90 0.92
CA MET A 74 2.16 5.04 2.37
C MET A 74 1.66 6.41 2.84
N ARG A 75 1.05 7.23 1.98
CA ARG A 75 0.65 8.62 2.31
C ARG A 75 -0.37 8.74 3.44
N LYS A 76 -1.17 7.69 3.68
CA LYS A 76 -2.11 7.63 4.82
C LYS A 76 -1.55 6.89 6.03
N TYR A 77 -0.25 6.61 6.08
CA TYR A 77 0.36 5.97 7.23
C TYR A 77 0.14 6.85 8.49
N PRO A 78 -0.54 6.34 9.52
CA PRO A 78 -1.03 7.18 10.62
C PRO A 78 0.06 7.54 11.64
N ASN A 79 1.21 6.86 11.62
CA ASN A 79 2.18 6.93 12.68
C ASN A 79 3.44 7.69 12.26
N GLU A 80 3.39 9.02 12.40
CA GLU A 80 4.51 9.90 12.05
C GLU A 80 5.77 9.67 12.88
N VAL A 81 5.60 9.15 14.10
CA VAL A 81 6.72 8.86 15.00
C VAL A 81 7.46 7.59 14.56
N MET A 82 6.78 6.69 13.84
CA MET A 82 7.32 5.42 13.33
C MET A 82 7.82 5.51 11.89
N TYR A 83 7.91 6.71 11.35
CA TYR A 83 8.54 6.99 10.06
C TYR A 83 9.95 6.38 9.96
N ASP A 84 10.75 6.42 11.03
CA ASP A 84 12.06 5.77 11.10
C ASP A 84 12.00 4.26 10.83
N SER A 85 10.94 3.58 11.23
CA SER A 85 10.82 2.13 11.09
C SER A 85 10.61 1.68 9.64
N ILE A 86 9.84 2.45 8.87
CA ILE A 86 9.72 2.25 7.41
C ILE A 86 11.08 2.46 6.76
N ILE A 87 11.78 3.53 7.13
CA ILE A 87 13.09 3.85 6.59
C ILE A 87 14.12 2.77 6.92
N ARG A 88 14.14 2.26 8.15
CA ARG A 88 14.99 1.14 8.57
C ARG A 88 14.64 -0.14 7.84
N THR A 89 13.37 -0.40 7.56
CA THR A 89 12.94 -1.54 6.74
C THR A 89 13.52 -1.44 5.34
N ILE A 90 13.40 -0.27 4.71
CA ILE A 90 13.96 -0.01 3.37
C ILE A 90 15.49 -0.11 3.39
N ALA A 91 16.15 0.46 4.40
CA ALA A 91 17.62 0.51 4.50
C ALA A 91 18.26 -0.85 4.80
N ASN A 92 17.57 -1.74 5.51
CA ASN A 92 18.07 -3.08 5.84
C ASN A 92 17.70 -4.13 4.78
N ALA A 93 16.79 -3.82 3.86
CA ALA A 93 16.40 -4.75 2.81
C ALA A 93 17.53 -4.93 1.77
N THR A 94 17.89 -6.18 1.48
CA THR A 94 18.92 -6.50 0.49
C THR A 94 18.48 -6.13 -0.93
N SER A 95 17.18 -6.21 -1.21
CA SER A 95 16.55 -5.76 -2.45
C SER A 95 15.12 -5.32 -2.15
N MET A 96 14.75 -4.11 -2.57
CA MET A 96 13.39 -3.59 -2.39
C MET A 96 12.96 -2.77 -3.60
N ASP A 97 11.78 -3.06 -4.14
CA ASP A 97 11.17 -2.28 -5.23
C ASP A 97 10.43 -1.06 -4.64
N LEU A 98 10.98 0.12 -4.93
CA LEU A 98 10.45 1.41 -4.48
C LEU A 98 9.82 2.21 -5.63
N SER A 99 9.64 1.61 -6.82
CA SER A 99 9.17 2.29 -8.02
C SER A 99 7.75 2.87 -7.90
N LYS A 100 6.95 2.35 -6.97
CA LYS A 100 5.60 2.83 -6.66
C LYS A 100 5.51 3.45 -5.27
N MET A 101 6.64 3.64 -4.59
CA MET A 101 6.67 4.18 -3.25
C MET A 101 6.18 5.61 -3.23
N GLN A 102 5.15 5.88 -2.43
CA GLN A 102 4.68 7.24 -2.16
C GLN A 102 4.66 7.45 -0.66
N LEU A 103 5.59 8.29 -0.18
CA LEU A 103 5.67 8.63 1.23
C LEU A 103 4.92 9.94 1.52
N PRO A 104 4.42 10.13 2.75
CA PRO A 104 4.03 11.45 3.26
C PRO A 104 5.15 12.48 3.02
N PRO A 105 4.81 13.77 2.81
CA PRO A 105 5.81 14.82 2.55
C PRO A 105 6.92 14.87 3.62
N SER A 106 6.54 14.73 4.90
CA SER A 106 7.43 14.69 6.06
C SER A 106 8.47 13.57 5.96
N LEU A 107 8.04 12.40 5.50
CA LEU A 107 8.88 11.22 5.31
C LEU A 107 9.79 11.32 4.09
N ASN A 108 9.29 11.92 3.00
CA ASN A 108 10.06 12.08 1.78
C ASN A 108 11.30 12.96 2.02
N ILE A 109 11.18 13.97 2.90
CA ILE A 109 12.31 14.81 3.31
C ILE A 109 13.36 13.99 4.08
N LEU A 110 12.93 13.18 5.06
CA LEU A 110 13.83 12.32 5.84
C LEU A 110 14.51 11.26 4.98
N TYR A 111 13.76 10.59 4.11
CA TYR A 111 14.27 9.57 3.20
C TYR A 111 15.33 10.13 2.25
N ASN A 112 15.07 11.27 1.61
CA ASN A 112 16.02 11.91 0.70
C ASN A 112 17.26 12.45 1.42
N GLY A 113 17.11 12.94 2.66
CA GLY A 113 18.25 13.37 3.48
C GLY A 113 19.20 12.22 3.85
N LEU A 114 18.66 11.03 4.08
CA LEU A 114 19.46 9.82 4.36
C LEU A 114 20.11 9.25 3.10
N GLN A 115 19.44 9.31 1.95
CA GLN A 115 19.99 8.88 0.67
C GLN A 115 21.15 9.77 0.19
N GLY A 116 21.09 11.07 0.45
CA GLY A 116 22.15 12.03 0.06
C GLY A 116 23.38 12.05 0.98
N SER A 117 23.41 11.23 2.04
CA SER A 117 24.52 11.13 2.99
C SER A 117 25.43 9.91 2.75
N LYS A 118 25.26 9.22 1.62
CA LYS A 118 26.08 8.09 1.18
C LYS A 118 27.03 8.45 0.05
#